data_AF-A0A960L7C4-F1
#
_entry.id   AF-A0A960L7C4-F1
#
_cell.length_a   1.000
_cell.length_b   1.000
_cell.length_c   1.000
_cell.angle_alpha   90.00
_cell.angle_beta   90.00
_cell.angle_gamma   90.00
#
_symmetry.space_group_name_H-M   'P 1'
#
loop_
_entity.id
_entity.type
_entity.pdbx_description
1 polymer ?
#
loop_
_entity_poly.entity_id
_entity_poly.type
_entity_poly.pdbx_seq_one_letter_code
_entity_poly.pdbx_strand_id
1 'polypeptide(L)'
;YVVLDEAQAIKNASSQAAKAARLLQAHHRLALSGTPIENHLGELWSLFEFLNPGMLGRSSTFRSLIGQGNGNGLPDDGRELLARAVRPFILRRTKEQVIRDLPNKTEQTLFCEMEPRQRRLYDELRGHYRATLLERVAQHGLGGSQMQVLEALLRLRQAACHPGLIDPQRTAEASAKLDVLLPSLEEICDQGHRALVFSQFTSLLAIVRQRLEHAGLEYEYLDGQTRDRQARVERFQNGDGPPVFLISLKAGGLGLNLTAADYVFILDPWWNPAAEAQAIDRAHRIGQTRRVLAYRLICRDTVEEKILELQRQKRDLADAIVRTDDGMMKHLTKEDLESLLG
;
A
#
# COMPACT_ATOMS: atom_id res chain seq x y z
N TYR A 1 5.85 22.94 21.78
CA TYR A 1 5.27 21.67 21.31
C TYR A 1 5.98 21.26 20.03
N VAL A 2 6.20 19.97 19.82
CA VAL A 2 6.57 19.39 18.52
C VAL A 2 5.53 18.33 18.18
N VAL A 3 4.96 18.42 16.98
CA VAL A 3 3.97 17.47 16.48
C VAL A 3 4.52 16.81 15.23
N LEU A 4 4.62 15.49 15.23
CA LEU A 4 4.89 14.71 14.04
C LEU A 4 3.56 14.28 13.44
N ASP A 5 3.22 14.83 12.29
CA ASP A 5 2.13 14.31 11.46
C ASP A 5 2.67 13.19 10.57
N GLU A 6 1.87 12.15 10.37
CA GLU A 6 2.27 10.90 9.68
C GLU A 6 3.57 10.30 10.24
N ALA A 7 3.61 10.10 11.57
CA ALA A 7 4.78 9.66 12.34
C ALA A 7 5.36 8.30 11.89
N GLN A 8 4.69 7.56 11.00
CA GLN A 8 5.28 6.42 10.30
C GLN A 8 6.57 6.76 9.56
N ALA A 9 6.77 8.02 9.16
CA ALA A 9 8.00 8.48 8.50
C ALA A 9 9.28 8.28 9.35
N ILE A 10 9.16 8.15 10.67
CA ILE A 10 10.30 7.95 11.57
C ILE A 10 10.38 6.54 12.16
N LYS A 11 9.62 5.57 11.65
CA LYS A 11 9.62 4.17 12.17
C LYS A 11 11.00 3.53 12.16
N ASN A 12 11.80 3.80 11.13
CA ASN A 12 13.18 3.36 11.08
C ASN A 12 14.09 4.27 11.92
N ALA A 13 14.45 3.80 13.12
CA ALA A 13 15.36 4.47 14.05
C ALA A 13 16.74 4.83 13.47
N SER A 14 17.19 4.14 12.42
CA SER A 14 18.47 4.42 11.77
C SER A 14 18.40 5.51 10.68
N SER A 15 17.18 5.88 10.25
CA SER A 15 16.95 6.88 9.21
C SER A 15 17.40 8.27 9.63
N GLN A 16 17.77 9.11 8.65
CA GLN A 16 18.12 10.51 8.91
C GLN A 16 16.92 11.29 9.47
N ALA A 17 15.70 11.01 8.99
CA ALA A 17 14.48 11.61 9.51
C ALA A 17 14.28 11.31 11.01
N ALA A 18 14.42 10.05 11.43
CA ALA A 18 14.29 9.68 12.84
C ALA A 18 15.41 10.25 13.71
N LYS A 19 16.65 10.34 13.20
CA LYS A 19 17.76 11.01 13.90
C LYS A 19 17.49 12.50 14.07
N ALA A 20 17.08 13.19 13.01
CA ALA A 20 16.77 14.62 13.04
C ALA A 20 15.59 14.93 13.98
N ALA A 21 14.51 14.14 13.91
CA ALA A 21 13.33 14.31 14.77
C ALA A 21 13.69 14.24 16.27
N ARG A 22 14.62 13.36 16.65
CA ARG A 22 15.08 13.22 18.05
C ARG A 22 15.90 14.41 18.56
N LEU A 23 16.52 15.19 17.68
CA LEU A 23 17.28 16.37 18.06
C LEU A 23 16.38 17.56 18.44
N LEU A 24 15.10 17.53 18.06
CA LEU A 24 14.14 18.59 18.35
C LEU A 24 13.88 18.73 19.85
N GLN A 25 14.17 19.91 20.40
CA GLN A 25 13.95 20.23 21.81
C GLN A 25 12.52 20.73 22.03
N ALA A 26 11.74 20.04 22.86
CA ALA A 26 10.39 20.48 23.23
C ALA A 26 9.90 19.80 24.51
N HIS A 27 9.16 20.56 25.33
CA HIS A 27 8.51 20.06 26.56
C HIS A 27 7.32 19.14 26.30
N HIS A 28 6.64 19.32 25.17
CA HIS A 28 5.49 18.51 24.78
C HIS A 28 5.70 17.99 23.36
N ARG A 29 5.57 16.67 23.21
CA ARG A 29 5.76 15.95 21.95
C ARG A 29 4.52 15.13 21.65
N LEU A 30 4.05 15.19 20.41
CA LEU A 30 2.89 14.44 19.93
C LEU A 30 3.25 13.76 18.62
N ALA A 31 2.85 12.51 18.46
CA ALA A 31 3.00 11.75 17.23
C ALA A 31 1.61 11.33 16.75
N LEU A 32 1.23 11.76 15.56
CA LEU A 32 -0.01 11.42 14.89
C LEU A 32 0.31 10.41 13.78
N SER A 33 -0.43 9.31 13.73
CA SER A 33 -0.28 8.34 12.65
C SER A 33 -1.61 7.62 12.43
N GLY A 34 -2.01 7.50 11.15
CA GLY A 34 -3.15 6.68 10.76
C GLY A 34 -2.90 5.18 10.93
N THR A 35 -1.63 4.78 11.00
CA THR A 35 -1.18 3.38 11.06
C THR A 35 -0.13 3.23 12.18
N PRO A 36 -0.57 3.30 13.46
CA PRO A 36 0.30 3.60 14.59
C PRO A 36 1.45 2.59 14.80
N ILE A 37 1.27 1.35 14.36
CA ILE A 37 2.27 0.28 14.36
C ILE A 37 1.98 -0.58 13.13
N GLU A 38 2.84 -0.54 12.11
CA GLU A 38 2.62 -1.34 10.90
C GLU A 38 3.37 -2.66 10.99
N ASN A 39 4.67 -2.64 11.36
CA ASN A 39 5.54 -3.72 10.93
C ASN A 39 6.19 -4.52 12.04
N HIS A 40 6.59 -3.94 13.18
CA HIS A 40 7.15 -4.66 14.32
C HIS A 40 7.33 -3.78 15.58
N LEU A 41 7.47 -4.39 16.76
CA LEU A 41 7.68 -3.67 18.03
C LEU A 41 8.90 -2.73 18.01
N GLY A 42 9.90 -2.97 17.15
CA GLY A 42 11.05 -2.07 16.99
C GLY A 42 10.68 -0.67 16.46
N GLU A 43 9.58 -0.54 15.73
CA GLU A 43 9.04 0.76 15.29
C GLU A 43 8.54 1.60 16.46
N LEU A 44 7.96 0.95 17.47
CA LEU A 44 7.56 1.61 18.71
C LEU A 44 8.77 2.24 19.38
N TRP A 45 9.93 1.59 19.35
CA TRP A 45 11.14 2.17 19.93
C TRP A 45 11.48 3.51 19.32
N SER A 46 11.43 3.63 17.98
CA SER A 46 11.76 4.89 17.30
C SER A 46 10.78 6.01 17.66
N LEU A 47 9.48 5.69 17.72
CA LEU A 47 8.43 6.64 18.11
C LEU A 47 8.57 7.06 19.58
N PHE A 48 8.81 6.12 20.48
CA PHE A 48 8.95 6.39 21.91
C PHE A 48 10.25 7.09 22.25
N GLU A 49 11.33 6.84 21.52
CA GLU A 49 12.57 7.62 21.67
C GLU A 49 12.36 9.08 21.25
N PHE A 50 11.46 9.35 20.32
CA PHE A 50 10.99 10.71 20.06
C PHE A 50 10.05 11.22 21.16
N LEU A 51 9.03 10.48 21.58
CA LEU A 51 8.05 10.97 22.56
C LEU A 51 8.63 11.15 23.97
N ASN A 52 9.31 10.12 24.47
CA ASN A 52 9.87 10.01 25.81
C ASN A 52 11.29 9.40 25.74
N PRO A 53 12.34 10.20 25.44
CA PRO A 53 13.71 9.70 25.28
C PRO A 53 14.18 8.85 26.47
N GLY A 54 14.74 7.67 26.19
CA GLY A 54 15.29 6.77 27.21
C GLY A 54 14.29 5.89 27.95
N MET A 55 12.97 6.10 27.79
CA MET A 55 11.93 5.31 28.47
C MET A 55 12.02 3.81 28.18
N LEU A 56 12.38 3.45 26.95
CA LEU A 56 12.52 2.06 26.51
C LEU A 56 13.98 1.55 26.53
N GLY A 57 14.89 2.35 27.10
CA GLY A 57 16.33 2.05 27.12
C GLY A 57 16.98 2.02 25.74
N ARG A 58 18.16 1.40 25.66
CA ARG A 58 18.95 1.35 24.41
C ARG A 58 18.27 0.49 23.36
N SER A 59 18.35 0.92 22.09
CA SER A 59 17.79 0.20 20.93
C SER A 59 18.26 -1.27 20.83
N SER A 60 19.51 -1.57 21.20
CA SER A 60 20.06 -2.93 21.18
C SER A 60 19.40 -3.83 22.23
N THR A 61 19.23 -3.32 23.45
CA THR A 61 18.56 -4.02 24.55
C THR A 61 17.10 -4.24 24.20
N PHE A 62 16.42 -3.20 23.69
CA PHE A 62 15.02 -3.31 23.28
C PHE A 62 14.82 -4.34 22.16
N ARG A 63 15.68 -4.33 21.13
CA ARG A 63 15.64 -5.33 20.03
C ARG A 63 15.85 -6.75 20.52
N SER A 64 16.79 -6.96 21.44
CA SER A 64 17.01 -8.27 22.07
C SER A 64 15.80 -8.73 22.87
N LEU A 65 15.15 -7.82 23.59
CA LEU A 65 13.93 -8.10 24.36
C LEU A 65 12.80 -8.53 23.42
N ILE A 66 12.52 -7.79 22.35
CA ILE A 66 11.40 -8.12 21.45
C ILE A 66 11.68 -9.27 20.46
N GLY A 67 12.81 -9.97 20.58
CA GLY A 67 13.15 -11.11 19.70
C GLY A 67 13.59 -10.72 18.29
N GLN A 68 13.98 -9.46 18.07
CA GLN A 68 14.54 -9.00 16.81
C GLN A 68 16.07 -9.02 16.87
N GLY A 69 16.66 -10.22 16.87
CA GLY A 69 18.10 -10.50 16.95
C GLY A 69 18.38 -12.00 17.18
N ASN A 70 19.63 -12.38 17.48
CA ASN A 70 20.04 -13.77 17.79
C ASN A 70 19.52 -14.30 19.16
N GLY A 71 18.53 -13.64 19.76
CA GLY A 71 17.99 -13.98 21.07
C GLY A 71 16.64 -14.67 20.96
N ASN A 72 16.36 -15.60 21.88
CA ASN A 72 15.00 -16.07 22.12
C ASN A 72 14.21 -14.84 22.62
N GLY A 73 13.29 -14.32 21.79
CA GLY A 73 12.49 -13.15 22.14
C GLY A 73 11.73 -13.32 23.46
N LEU A 74 11.17 -12.23 23.98
CA LEU A 74 10.33 -12.28 25.18
C LEU A 74 9.24 -13.36 25.00
N PRO A 75 9.05 -14.25 26.01
CA PRO A 75 7.84 -15.05 26.15
C PRO A 75 6.59 -14.16 26.07
N ASP A 76 5.42 -14.73 25.79
CA ASP A 76 4.18 -13.96 25.60
C ASP A 76 3.91 -12.98 26.77
N ASP A 77 4.20 -13.39 28.00
CA ASP A 77 4.12 -12.58 29.22
C ASP A 77 4.93 -11.26 29.15
N GLY A 78 6.08 -11.29 28.48
CA GLY A 78 6.96 -10.13 28.32
C GLY A 78 6.46 -9.14 27.27
N ARG A 79 5.79 -9.63 26.22
CA ARG A 79 5.14 -8.78 25.22
C ARG A 79 3.94 -8.05 25.84
N GLU A 80 3.19 -8.74 26.67
CA GLU A 80 2.05 -8.16 27.39
C GLU A 80 2.48 -7.07 28.38
N LEU A 81 3.57 -7.31 29.12
CA LEU A 81 4.15 -6.30 30.02
C LEU A 81 4.58 -5.04 29.26
N LEU A 82 5.25 -5.18 28.11
CA LEU A 82 5.63 -4.06 27.26
C LEU A 82 4.39 -3.31 26.75
N ALA A 83 3.37 -4.03 26.28
CA ALA A 83 2.12 -3.44 25.82
C ALA A 83 1.43 -2.62 26.93
N ARG A 84 1.40 -3.14 28.16
CA ARG A 84 0.86 -2.43 29.33
C ARG A 84 1.65 -1.17 29.68
N ALA A 85 2.98 -1.19 29.54
CA ALA A 85 3.83 -0.04 29.82
C ALA A 85 3.63 1.11 28.80
N VAL A 86 3.43 0.78 27.52
CA VAL A 86 3.25 1.79 26.46
C VAL A 86 1.80 2.28 26.31
N ARG A 87 0.81 1.47 26.72
CA ARG A 87 -0.62 1.75 26.56
C ARG A 87 -1.07 3.13 27.08
N PRO A 88 -0.60 3.65 28.24
CA PRO A 88 -1.01 4.97 28.72
C PRO A 88 -0.62 6.13 27.80
N PHE A 89 0.37 5.93 26.92
CA PHE A 89 0.85 6.95 25.99
C PHE A 89 0.21 6.85 24.60
N ILE A 90 -0.63 5.84 24.37
CA ILE A 90 -1.25 5.58 23.06
C ILE A 90 -2.75 5.74 23.17
N LEU A 91 -3.28 6.76 22.51
CA LEU A 91 -4.70 6.92 22.28
C LEU A 91 -5.04 6.47 20.86
N ARG A 92 -5.82 5.38 20.73
CA ARG A 92 -6.29 4.86 19.45
C ARG A 92 -7.81 4.71 19.47
N ARG A 93 -8.47 5.18 18.42
CA ARG A 93 -9.93 5.05 18.21
C ARG A 93 -10.17 4.58 16.77
N THR A 94 -11.16 3.71 16.55
CA THR A 94 -11.63 3.35 15.20
C THR A 94 -12.75 4.28 14.75
N LYS A 95 -13.00 4.37 13.44
CA LYS A 95 -14.09 5.20 12.92
C LYS A 95 -15.45 4.77 13.47
N GLU A 96 -15.71 3.46 13.61
CA GLU A 96 -16.98 2.98 14.19
C GLU A 96 -17.15 3.41 15.65
N GLN A 97 -16.05 3.57 16.40
CA GLN A 97 -16.11 3.98 17.81
C GLN A 97 -16.45 5.46 17.99
N VAL A 98 -16.14 6.31 17.01
CA VAL A 98 -16.24 7.77 17.15
C VAL A 98 -17.23 8.44 16.21
N ILE A 99 -17.59 7.83 15.08
CA ILE A 99 -18.44 8.42 14.06
C ILE A 99 -19.57 7.43 13.74
N ARG A 100 -20.76 7.72 14.26
CA ARG A 100 -21.95 6.86 14.08
C ARG A 100 -22.66 7.07 12.75
N ASP A 101 -22.48 8.23 12.13
CA ASP A 101 -23.23 8.65 10.93
C ASP A 101 -22.43 8.50 9.63
N LEU A 102 -21.27 7.83 9.65
CA LEU A 102 -20.49 7.62 8.45
C LEU A 102 -21.14 6.50 7.62
N PRO A 103 -21.45 6.73 6.33
CA PRO A 103 -22.06 5.70 5.49
C PRO A 103 -21.14 4.48 5.36
N ASN A 104 -21.71 3.32 5.07
CA ASN A 104 -20.95 2.07 4.96
C ASN A 104 -19.88 2.17 3.86
N LYS A 105 -18.76 1.48 4.06
CA LYS A 105 -17.82 1.17 2.96
C LYS A 105 -17.92 -0.29 2.58
N THR A 106 -17.68 -0.61 1.32
CA THR A 106 -17.64 -1.98 0.82
C THR A 106 -16.39 -2.16 -0.01
N GLU A 107 -15.64 -3.20 0.29
CA GLU A 107 -14.41 -3.54 -0.40
C GLU A 107 -14.61 -4.84 -1.18
N GLN A 108 -14.35 -4.82 -2.49
CA GLN A 108 -14.52 -5.97 -3.38
C GLN A 108 -13.27 -6.16 -4.25
N THR A 109 -13.01 -7.41 -4.62
CA THR A 109 -11.99 -7.75 -5.61
C THR A 109 -12.68 -7.97 -6.96
N LEU A 110 -12.28 -7.20 -7.97
CA LEU A 110 -12.66 -7.42 -9.36
C LEU A 110 -11.55 -8.21 -10.04
N PHE A 111 -11.90 -9.38 -10.55
CA PHE A 111 -10.96 -10.23 -11.26
C PHE A 111 -10.94 -9.86 -12.74
N CYS A 112 -9.75 -9.62 -13.27
CA CYS A 112 -9.51 -9.27 -14.67
C CYS A 112 -8.92 -10.48 -15.41
N GLU A 113 -9.56 -10.91 -16.48
CA GLU A 113 -9.14 -12.06 -17.29
C GLU A 113 -8.26 -11.59 -18.45
N MET A 114 -7.07 -12.16 -18.59
CA MET A 114 -6.20 -11.90 -19.75
C MET A 114 -6.74 -12.58 -21.00
N GLU A 115 -6.78 -11.83 -22.10
CA GLU A 115 -7.00 -12.42 -23.41
C GLU A 115 -5.86 -13.37 -23.82
N PRO A 116 -6.08 -14.32 -24.75
CA PRO A 116 -5.09 -15.33 -25.12
C PRO A 116 -3.72 -14.78 -25.56
N ARG A 117 -3.67 -13.58 -26.15
CA ARG A 117 -2.39 -12.93 -26.50
C ARG A 117 -1.67 -12.40 -25.27
N GLN A 118 -2.39 -11.71 -24.37
CA GLN A 118 -1.84 -11.18 -23.12
C GLN A 118 -1.33 -12.32 -22.22
N ARG A 119 -2.13 -13.39 -22.09
CA ARG A 119 -1.80 -14.59 -21.32
C ARG A 119 -0.49 -15.22 -21.79
N ARG A 120 -0.35 -15.46 -23.10
CA ARG A 120 0.87 -16.04 -23.67
C ARG A 120 2.12 -15.23 -23.32
N LEU A 121 2.07 -13.91 -23.50
CA LEU A 121 3.20 -13.02 -23.19
C LEU A 121 3.54 -13.00 -21.70
N TYR A 122 2.52 -13.03 -20.85
CA TYR A 122 2.71 -13.13 -19.40
C TYR A 122 3.37 -14.45 -19.02
N ASP A 123 2.90 -15.56 -19.58
CA ASP A 123 3.40 -16.91 -19.29
C ASP A 123 4.83 -17.12 -19.81
N GLU A 124 5.16 -16.56 -20.97
CA GLU A 124 6.53 -16.53 -21.49
C GLU A 124 7.48 -15.80 -20.52
N LEU A 125 7.06 -14.63 -20.03
CA LEU A 125 7.84 -13.85 -19.05
C LEU A 125 7.97 -14.58 -17.71
N ARG A 126 6.87 -15.19 -17.23
CA ARG A 126 6.85 -16.00 -16.00
C ARG A 126 7.76 -17.21 -16.12
N GLY A 127 7.69 -17.93 -17.23
CA GLY A 127 8.53 -19.09 -17.52
C GLY A 127 10.01 -18.72 -17.57
N HIS A 128 10.36 -17.61 -18.22
CA HIS A 128 11.73 -17.08 -18.24
C HIS A 128 12.25 -16.82 -16.82
N TYR A 129 11.53 -16.04 -16.01
CA TYR A 129 11.97 -15.74 -14.64
C TYR A 129 12.01 -16.99 -13.75
N ARG A 130 11.05 -17.90 -13.89
CA ARG A 130 11.04 -19.16 -13.13
C ARG A 130 12.30 -19.99 -13.41
N ALA A 131 12.66 -20.17 -14.68
CA ALA A 131 13.85 -20.93 -15.05
C ALA A 131 15.13 -20.27 -14.49
N THR A 132 15.31 -18.97 -14.72
CA THR A 132 16.51 -18.24 -14.30
C THR A 132 16.63 -18.12 -12.78
N LEU A 133 15.52 -17.89 -12.06
CA LEU A 133 15.56 -17.73 -10.61
C LEU A 133 15.74 -19.04 -9.86
N LEU A 134 15.12 -20.13 -10.30
CA LEU A 134 15.25 -21.43 -9.62
C LEU A 134 16.69 -21.95 -9.70
N GLU A 135 17.35 -21.81 -10.84
CA GLU A 135 18.77 -22.16 -10.99
C GLU A 135 19.65 -21.33 -10.05
N ARG A 136 19.42 -20.01 -10.00
CA ARG A 136 20.23 -19.09 -9.20
C ARG A 136 20.02 -19.27 -7.70
N VAL A 137 18.78 -19.50 -7.27
CA VAL A 137 18.45 -19.79 -5.87
C VAL A 137 19.05 -21.13 -5.45
N ALA A 138 19.12 -22.13 -6.35
CA ALA A 138 19.81 -23.39 -6.07
C ALA A 138 21.34 -23.19 -5.90
N GLN A 139 21.96 -22.28 -6.65
CA GLN A 139 23.41 -22.02 -6.58
C GLN A 139 23.83 -21.10 -5.42
N HIS A 140 23.08 -20.04 -5.13
CA HIS A 140 23.48 -18.97 -4.20
C HIS A 140 22.57 -18.81 -2.99
N GLY A 141 21.52 -19.63 -2.89
CA GLY A 141 20.47 -19.47 -1.90
C GLY A 141 19.60 -18.23 -2.17
N LEU A 142 18.52 -18.11 -1.40
CA LEU A 142 17.52 -17.05 -1.56
C LEU A 142 18.08 -15.67 -1.16
N GLY A 143 18.91 -15.62 -0.12
CA GLY A 143 19.57 -14.39 0.33
C GLY A 143 20.54 -13.80 -0.72
N GLY A 144 21.26 -14.66 -1.46
CA GLY A 144 22.16 -14.24 -2.54
C GLY A 144 21.44 -13.81 -3.83
N SER A 145 20.15 -14.12 -3.96
CA SER A 145 19.35 -13.90 -5.17
C SER A 145 18.22 -12.86 -4.99
N GLN A 146 18.17 -12.20 -3.83
CA GLN A 146 17.04 -11.35 -3.43
C GLN A 146 16.75 -10.20 -4.42
N MET A 147 17.79 -9.57 -4.97
CA MET A 147 17.63 -8.49 -5.94
C MET A 147 16.96 -8.96 -7.23
N GLN A 148 17.31 -10.14 -7.72
CA GLN A 148 16.75 -10.71 -8.95
C GLN A 148 15.31 -11.17 -8.74
N VAL A 149 14.99 -11.70 -7.56
CA VAL A 149 13.62 -12.03 -7.19
C VAL A 149 12.76 -10.75 -7.16
N LEU A 150 13.26 -9.66 -6.57
CA LEU A 150 12.56 -8.37 -6.55
C LEU A 150 12.33 -7.82 -7.96
N GLU A 151 13.32 -7.93 -8.83
CA GLU A 151 13.20 -7.54 -10.23
C GLU A 151 12.14 -8.37 -10.96
N ALA A 152 12.18 -9.70 -10.84
CA ALA A 152 11.20 -10.58 -11.48
C ALA A 152 9.77 -10.28 -11.02
N LEU A 153 9.55 -10.15 -9.71
CA LEU A 153 8.24 -9.81 -9.16
C LEU A 153 7.76 -8.43 -9.62
N LEU A 154 8.66 -7.45 -9.70
CA LEU A 154 8.33 -6.14 -10.26
C LEU A 154 7.87 -6.26 -11.72
N ARG A 155 8.60 -7.00 -12.55
CA ARG A 155 8.31 -7.17 -13.98
C ARG A 155 7.03 -7.98 -14.20
N LEU A 156 6.80 -9.03 -13.42
CA LEU A 156 5.54 -9.79 -13.49
C LEU A 156 4.34 -8.94 -13.06
N ARG A 157 4.46 -8.10 -12.03
CA ARG A 157 3.39 -7.17 -11.63
C ARG A 157 3.12 -6.13 -12.72
N GLN A 158 4.17 -5.59 -13.33
CA GLN A 158 4.04 -4.67 -14.47
C GLN A 158 3.34 -5.35 -15.66
N ALA A 159 3.71 -6.57 -16.01
CA ALA A 159 3.08 -7.34 -17.09
C ALA A 159 1.61 -7.68 -16.80
N ALA A 160 1.25 -7.96 -15.54
CA ALA A 160 -0.13 -8.18 -15.11
C ALA A 160 -1.00 -6.91 -15.21
N CYS A 161 -0.38 -5.73 -15.05
CA CYS A 161 -1.06 -4.45 -15.14
C CYS A 161 -1.24 -3.97 -16.58
N HIS A 162 -0.15 -3.88 -17.36
CA HIS A 162 -0.18 -3.42 -18.74
C HIS A 162 1.15 -3.70 -19.46
N PRO A 163 1.17 -4.24 -20.71
CA PRO A 163 2.40 -4.47 -21.47
C PRO A 163 3.29 -3.24 -21.63
N GLY A 164 2.66 -2.08 -21.83
CA GLY A 164 3.28 -0.74 -21.83
C GLY A 164 4.17 -0.38 -20.64
N LEU A 165 4.05 -1.08 -19.50
CA LEU A 165 4.93 -0.89 -18.34
C LEU A 165 6.28 -1.59 -18.47
N ILE A 166 6.35 -2.62 -19.32
CA ILE A 166 7.57 -3.33 -19.67
C ILE A 166 8.23 -2.66 -20.88
N ASP A 167 7.42 -2.35 -21.88
CA ASP A 167 7.87 -1.74 -23.13
C ASP A 167 6.97 -0.53 -23.49
N PRO A 168 7.49 0.71 -23.40
CA PRO A 168 6.75 1.91 -23.74
C PRO A 168 6.16 1.97 -25.16
N GLN A 169 6.67 1.17 -26.11
CA GLN A 169 6.11 1.08 -27.46
C GLN A 169 4.75 0.36 -27.48
N ARG A 170 4.43 -0.37 -26.41
CA ARG A 170 3.23 -1.20 -26.28
C ARG A 170 2.14 -0.54 -25.44
N THR A 171 2.21 0.78 -25.24
CA THR A 171 1.20 1.57 -24.51
C THR A 171 -0.15 1.63 -25.24
N ALA A 172 -0.19 1.37 -26.54
CA ALA A 172 -1.42 1.28 -27.34
C ALA A 172 -2.10 -0.10 -27.26
N GLU A 173 -1.45 -1.13 -26.72
CA GLU A 173 -2.06 -2.46 -26.60
C GLU A 173 -3.17 -2.49 -25.54
N ALA A 174 -4.03 -3.50 -25.62
CA ALA A 174 -5.07 -3.75 -24.62
C ALA A 174 -4.48 -4.27 -23.31
N SER A 175 -5.22 -4.10 -22.21
CA SER A 175 -4.92 -4.68 -20.91
C SER A 175 -6.21 -5.10 -20.24
N ALA A 176 -6.26 -6.35 -19.77
CA ALA A 176 -7.38 -6.90 -19.01
C ALA A 176 -7.89 -5.97 -17.90
N LYS A 177 -6.99 -5.22 -17.23
CA LYS A 177 -7.40 -4.28 -16.18
C LYS A 177 -8.06 -3.03 -16.73
N LEU A 178 -7.54 -2.48 -17.83
CA LEU A 178 -8.12 -1.30 -18.46
C LEU A 178 -9.44 -1.64 -19.15
N ASP A 179 -9.56 -2.85 -19.69
CA ASP A 179 -10.78 -3.38 -20.31
C ASP A 179 -11.92 -3.52 -19.27
N VAL A 180 -11.59 -3.72 -17.99
CA VAL A 180 -12.55 -3.68 -16.88
C VAL A 180 -12.76 -2.27 -16.34
N LEU A 181 -11.66 -1.50 -16.17
CA LEU A 181 -11.70 -0.18 -15.55
C LEU A 181 -12.48 0.83 -16.39
N LEU A 182 -12.19 0.96 -17.69
CA LEU A 182 -12.74 2.05 -18.51
C LEU A 182 -14.26 1.96 -18.64
N PRO A 183 -14.87 0.80 -18.98
CA PRO A 183 -16.33 0.71 -18.98
C PRO A 183 -16.95 0.96 -17.61
N SER A 184 -16.29 0.51 -16.53
CA SER A 184 -16.76 0.79 -15.16
C SER A 184 -16.73 2.29 -14.84
N LEU A 185 -15.70 3.01 -15.29
CA LEU A 185 -15.59 4.45 -15.09
C LEU A 185 -16.64 5.21 -15.91
N GLU A 186 -16.86 4.83 -17.16
CA GLU A 186 -17.90 5.41 -18.02
C GLU A 186 -19.29 5.24 -17.37
N GLU A 187 -19.65 4.01 -16.98
CA GLU A 187 -20.95 3.70 -16.38
C GLU A 187 -21.23 4.52 -15.11
N ILE A 188 -20.27 4.58 -14.18
CA ILE A 188 -20.49 5.30 -12.92
C ILE A 188 -20.48 6.82 -13.12
N CYS A 189 -19.66 7.34 -14.06
CA CYS A 189 -19.63 8.77 -14.35
C CYS A 189 -20.94 9.22 -15.01
N ASP A 190 -21.50 8.41 -15.91
CA ASP A 190 -22.82 8.64 -16.52
C ASP A 190 -23.95 8.66 -15.47
N GLN A 191 -23.80 7.91 -14.39
CA GLN A 191 -24.71 7.90 -13.24
C GLN A 191 -24.47 9.06 -12.25
N GLY A 192 -23.50 9.94 -12.51
CA GLY A 192 -23.18 11.08 -11.65
C GLY A 192 -22.36 10.73 -10.40
N HIS A 193 -21.71 9.57 -10.40
CA HIS A 193 -20.75 9.17 -9.37
C HIS A 193 -19.35 9.69 -9.70
N ARG A 194 -18.48 9.75 -8.67
CA ARG A 194 -17.11 10.25 -8.80
C ARG A 194 -16.13 9.19 -8.29
N ALA A 195 -15.03 9.02 -9.02
CA ALA A 195 -14.10 7.93 -8.80
C ALA A 195 -12.68 8.39 -8.49
N LEU A 196 -12.06 7.76 -7.50
CA LEU A 196 -10.62 7.79 -7.30
C LEU A 196 -10.00 6.57 -7.96
N VAL A 197 -8.89 6.74 -8.68
CA VAL A 197 -8.13 5.64 -9.28
C VAL A 197 -6.70 5.70 -8.79
N PHE A 198 -6.29 4.66 -8.07
CA PHE A 198 -4.97 4.56 -7.46
C PHE A 198 -4.09 3.55 -8.18
N SER A 199 -2.81 3.90 -8.33
CA SER A 199 -1.76 2.98 -8.80
C SER A 199 -0.41 3.33 -8.17
N GLN A 200 0.43 2.33 -7.91
CA GLN A 200 1.82 2.56 -7.52
C GLN A 200 2.70 2.97 -8.72
N PHE A 201 2.26 2.67 -9.95
CA PHE A 201 2.99 2.93 -11.19
C PHE A 201 2.46 4.20 -11.86
N THR A 202 3.21 5.30 -11.77
CA THR A 202 2.85 6.56 -12.45
C THR A 202 2.77 6.40 -13.96
N SER A 203 3.55 5.48 -14.54
CA SER A 203 3.46 5.11 -15.96
C SER A 203 2.15 4.41 -16.31
N LEU A 204 1.54 3.65 -15.38
CA LEU A 204 0.20 3.08 -15.60
C LEU A 204 -0.85 4.17 -15.58
N LEU A 205 -0.75 5.11 -14.62
CA LEU A 205 -1.63 6.28 -14.61
C LEU A 205 -1.50 7.10 -15.88
N ALA A 206 -0.29 7.26 -16.44
CA ALA A 206 -0.10 7.94 -17.73
C ALA A 206 -0.83 7.22 -18.89
N ILE A 207 -0.84 5.89 -18.91
CA ILE A 207 -1.62 5.11 -19.89
C ILE A 207 -3.13 5.32 -19.67
N VAL A 208 -3.60 5.27 -18.42
CA VAL A 208 -5.00 5.53 -18.07
C VAL A 208 -5.42 6.92 -18.53
N ARG A 209 -4.59 7.94 -18.29
CA ARG A 209 -4.83 9.32 -18.76
C ARG A 209 -5.08 9.36 -20.26
N GLN A 210 -4.19 8.75 -21.05
CA GLN A 210 -4.35 8.69 -22.49
C GLN A 210 -5.68 8.03 -22.87
N ARG A 211 -6.07 6.94 -22.21
CA ARG A 211 -7.35 6.26 -22.48
C ARG A 211 -8.57 7.12 -22.11
N LEU A 212 -8.53 7.82 -20.97
CA LEU A 212 -9.60 8.75 -20.58
C LEU A 212 -9.74 9.90 -21.57
N GLU A 213 -8.63 10.44 -22.08
CA GLU A 213 -8.64 11.49 -23.11
C GLU A 213 -9.30 11.01 -24.40
N HIS A 214 -9.02 9.77 -24.83
CA HIS A 214 -9.65 9.19 -26.02
C HIS A 214 -11.15 8.91 -25.82
N ALA A 215 -11.55 8.57 -24.60
CA ALA A 215 -12.95 8.38 -24.22
C ALA A 215 -13.70 9.70 -23.97
N GLY A 216 -13.01 10.85 -23.96
CA GLY A 216 -13.59 12.15 -23.63
C GLY A 216 -13.97 12.31 -22.15
N LEU A 217 -13.43 11.46 -21.26
CA LEU A 217 -13.66 11.52 -19.83
C LEU A 217 -12.70 12.52 -19.17
N GLU A 218 -13.26 13.55 -18.54
CA GLU A 218 -12.47 14.51 -17.78
C GLU A 218 -11.88 13.87 -16.51
N TYR A 219 -10.66 14.27 -16.17
CA TYR A 219 -9.99 13.78 -14.97
C TYR A 219 -9.08 14.82 -14.31
N GLU A 220 -8.77 14.59 -13.03
CA GLU A 220 -7.65 15.19 -12.32
C GLU A 220 -6.51 14.20 -12.13
N TYR A 221 -5.29 14.71 -11.95
CA TYR A 221 -4.10 13.89 -11.74
C TYR A 221 -3.23 14.44 -10.61
N LEU A 222 -2.76 13.54 -9.73
CA LEU A 222 -1.85 13.87 -8.64
C LEU A 222 -0.79 12.79 -8.43
N ASP A 223 0.47 13.22 -8.45
CA ASP A 223 1.61 12.40 -8.07
C ASP A 223 2.60 13.14 -7.16
N GLY A 224 3.76 12.52 -6.94
CA GLY A 224 4.82 13.08 -6.10
C GLY A 224 5.38 14.40 -6.62
N GLN A 225 5.29 14.67 -7.93
CA GLN A 225 5.84 15.85 -8.60
C GLN A 225 4.83 16.99 -8.71
N THR A 226 3.53 16.73 -8.51
CA THR A 226 2.48 17.75 -8.48
C THR A 226 2.76 18.79 -7.39
N ARG A 227 2.81 20.07 -7.80
CA ARG A 227 3.06 21.23 -6.91
C ARG A 227 1.74 21.84 -6.40
N ASP A 228 0.77 21.98 -7.28
CA ASP A 228 -0.55 22.60 -7.11
C ASP A 228 -1.59 21.64 -6.50
N ARG A 229 -1.17 20.78 -5.57
CA ARG A 229 -1.98 19.67 -5.03
C ARG A 229 -3.33 20.11 -4.48
N GLN A 230 -3.34 21.19 -3.72
CA GLN A 230 -4.55 21.70 -3.09
C GLN A 230 -5.59 22.16 -4.14
N ALA A 231 -5.14 22.86 -5.19
CA ALA A 231 -6.02 23.32 -6.26
C ALA A 231 -6.65 22.14 -7.03
N ARG A 232 -5.90 21.06 -7.25
CA ARG A 232 -6.40 19.82 -7.88
C ARG A 232 -7.48 19.14 -7.04
N VAL A 233 -7.25 19.07 -5.73
CA VAL A 233 -8.21 18.51 -4.76
C VAL A 233 -9.47 19.37 -4.71
N GLU A 234 -9.33 20.69 -4.66
CA GLU A 234 -10.47 21.62 -4.67
C GLU A 234 -11.27 21.51 -5.97
N ARG A 235 -10.59 21.45 -7.12
CA ARG A 235 -11.26 21.25 -8.42
C ARG A 235 -12.03 19.93 -8.45
N PHE A 236 -11.46 18.82 -8.00
CA PHE A 236 -12.16 17.54 -7.94
C PHE A 236 -13.35 17.53 -6.97
N GLN A 237 -13.22 18.21 -5.83
CA GLN A 237 -14.29 18.26 -4.82
C GLN A 237 -15.45 19.20 -5.20
N ASN A 238 -15.23 20.09 -6.18
CA ASN A 238 -16.29 20.93 -6.71
C ASN A 238 -17.27 20.11 -7.56
N GLY A 239 -18.57 20.42 -7.48
CA GLY A 239 -19.65 19.71 -8.17
C GLY A 239 -19.57 19.75 -9.69
N ASP A 240 -18.92 20.78 -10.24
CA ASP A 240 -18.64 20.95 -11.68
C ASP A 240 -17.23 20.46 -12.08
N GLY A 241 -16.49 19.88 -11.13
CA GLY A 241 -15.15 19.36 -11.37
C GLY A 241 -15.15 18.01 -12.09
N PRO A 242 -13.98 17.57 -12.57
CA PRO A 242 -13.84 16.29 -13.25
C PRO A 242 -14.33 15.10 -12.41
N PRO A 243 -15.01 14.11 -13.00
CA PRO A 243 -15.58 12.99 -12.26
C PRO A 243 -14.54 11.94 -11.81
N VAL A 244 -13.35 11.92 -12.44
CA VAL A 244 -12.28 10.96 -12.14
C VAL A 244 -11.06 11.67 -11.54
N PHE A 245 -10.45 11.10 -10.50
CA PHE A 245 -9.16 11.57 -9.96
C PHE A 245 -8.14 10.44 -9.91
N LEU A 246 -7.11 10.56 -10.73
CA LEU A 246 -5.98 9.65 -10.80
C LEU A 246 -4.91 10.05 -9.78
N ILE A 247 -4.56 9.14 -8.86
CA ILE A 247 -3.64 9.44 -7.75
C ILE A 247 -2.58 8.35 -7.64
N SER A 248 -1.31 8.72 -7.67
CA SER A 248 -0.25 7.76 -7.32
C SER A 248 -0.36 7.36 -5.85
N LEU A 249 -0.27 6.07 -5.56
CA LEU A 249 -0.45 5.53 -4.20
C LEU A 249 0.54 6.14 -3.19
N LYS A 250 1.75 6.50 -3.64
CA LYS A 250 2.75 7.21 -2.81
C LYS A 250 2.35 8.65 -2.49
N ALA A 251 1.71 9.35 -3.41
CA ALA A 251 1.25 10.72 -3.19
C ALA A 251 -0.07 10.79 -2.43
N GLY A 252 -0.88 9.71 -2.51
CA GLY A 252 -2.13 9.55 -1.77
C GLY A 252 -1.99 9.49 -0.24
N GLY A 253 -0.78 9.27 0.29
CA GLY A 253 -0.52 9.19 1.74
C GLY A 253 -0.66 10.51 2.52
N LEU A 254 -0.67 11.67 1.87
CA LEU A 254 -0.44 12.98 2.51
C LEU A 254 -1.72 13.72 2.98
N GLY A 255 -2.47 13.17 3.94
CA GLY A 255 -3.64 13.84 4.53
C GLY A 255 -4.82 14.31 3.65
N LEU A 256 -4.89 14.02 2.34
CA LEU A 256 -5.91 14.55 1.42
C LEU A 256 -7.37 14.16 1.80
N ASN A 257 -8.29 15.13 1.75
CA ASN A 257 -9.73 14.87 1.91
C ASN A 257 -10.41 14.80 0.54
N LEU A 258 -11.03 13.67 0.20
CA LEU A 258 -11.58 13.38 -1.14
C LEU A 258 -13.02 12.86 -1.03
N THR A 259 -13.82 13.47 -0.16
CA THR A 259 -15.20 13.05 0.16
C THR A 259 -16.17 13.15 -1.00
N ALA A 260 -15.83 13.88 -2.07
CA ALA A 260 -16.63 13.93 -3.29
C ALA A 260 -16.68 12.58 -4.02
N ALA A 261 -15.71 11.70 -3.81
CA ALA A 261 -15.68 10.37 -4.41
C ALA A 261 -16.46 9.34 -3.58
N ASP A 262 -17.28 8.56 -4.26
CA ASP A 262 -17.99 7.40 -3.73
C ASP A 262 -17.48 6.07 -4.32
N TYR A 263 -16.67 6.13 -5.38
CA TYR A 263 -15.98 4.98 -5.96
C TYR A 263 -14.46 5.09 -5.80
N VAL A 264 -13.80 3.98 -5.48
CA VAL A 264 -12.34 3.88 -5.36
C VAL A 264 -11.86 2.65 -6.12
N PHE A 265 -11.01 2.83 -7.12
CA PHE A 265 -10.36 1.74 -7.86
C PHE A 265 -8.88 1.67 -7.48
N ILE A 266 -8.41 0.48 -7.13
CA ILE A 266 -6.99 0.19 -6.89
C ILE A 266 -6.53 -0.71 -8.04
N LEU A 267 -5.72 -0.15 -8.94
CA LEU A 267 -5.30 -0.83 -10.17
C LEU A 267 -4.25 -1.89 -9.96
N ASP A 268 -3.47 -1.82 -8.89
CA ASP A 268 -2.41 -2.76 -8.61
C ASP A 268 -2.29 -2.97 -7.09
N PRO A 269 -2.38 -4.24 -6.62
CA PRO A 269 -2.31 -4.53 -5.21
C PRO A 269 -0.93 -4.17 -4.67
N TRP A 270 -0.88 -3.52 -3.51
CA TRP A 270 0.36 -3.19 -2.84
C TRP A 270 0.66 -4.22 -1.75
N TRP A 271 1.95 -4.54 -1.59
CA TRP A 271 2.46 -5.36 -0.49
C TRP A 271 2.03 -4.89 0.90
N ASN A 272 1.76 -3.58 1.11
CA ASN A 272 1.29 -3.03 2.38
C ASN A 272 -0.23 -2.76 2.35
N PRO A 273 -1.06 -3.60 2.99
CA PRO A 273 -2.51 -3.41 3.05
C PRO A 273 -2.93 -2.12 3.76
N ALA A 274 -2.10 -1.60 4.69
CA ALA A 274 -2.42 -0.41 5.46
C ALA A 274 -2.47 0.84 4.57
N ALA A 275 -1.64 0.87 3.53
CA ALA A 275 -1.61 1.99 2.62
C ALA A 275 -2.75 1.96 1.60
N GLU A 276 -3.22 0.78 1.18
CA GLU A 276 -4.48 0.66 0.44
C GLU A 276 -5.66 1.11 1.30
N ALA A 277 -5.72 0.66 2.56
CA ALA A 277 -6.75 1.11 3.50
C ALA A 277 -6.72 2.63 3.68
N GLN A 278 -5.52 3.21 3.80
CA GLN A 278 -5.33 4.66 3.90
C GLN A 278 -5.80 5.41 2.65
N ALA A 279 -5.65 4.82 1.45
CA ALA A 279 -6.15 5.37 0.19
C ALA A 279 -7.69 5.34 0.13
N ILE A 280 -8.32 4.21 0.47
CA ILE A 280 -9.79 4.08 0.56
C ILE A 280 -10.35 5.07 1.60
N ASP A 281 -9.66 5.19 2.74
CA ASP A 281 -10.03 6.09 3.82
C ASP A 281 -9.92 7.58 3.46
N ARG A 282 -9.46 7.96 2.25
CA ARG A 282 -9.50 9.35 1.74
C ARG A 282 -10.89 9.75 1.24
N ALA A 283 -11.61 8.81 0.64
CA ALA A 283 -13.00 8.97 0.24
C ALA A 283 -13.97 8.74 1.42
N HIS A 284 -13.63 7.80 2.30
CA HIS A 284 -14.42 7.46 3.48
C HIS A 284 -14.06 8.35 4.69
N ARG A 285 -14.29 9.66 4.59
CA ARG A 285 -14.01 10.65 5.65
C ARG A 285 -15.26 11.37 6.14
N ILE A 286 -15.12 12.07 7.27
CA ILE A 286 -16.14 13.00 7.78
C ILE A 286 -16.50 13.98 6.67
N GLY A 287 -17.80 14.12 6.38
CA GLY A 287 -18.32 14.88 5.23
C GLY A 287 -18.77 13.99 4.07
N GLN A 288 -18.44 12.69 4.09
CA GLN A 288 -18.99 11.72 3.14
C GLN A 288 -20.46 11.45 3.44
N THR A 289 -21.32 11.61 2.44
CA THR A 289 -22.76 11.37 2.52
C THR A 289 -23.21 10.12 1.77
N ARG A 290 -22.35 9.58 0.90
CA ARG A 290 -22.63 8.41 0.05
C ARG A 290 -21.86 7.18 0.52
N ARG A 291 -22.41 6.00 0.24
CA ARG A 291 -21.71 4.72 0.45
C ARG A 291 -20.44 4.69 -0.40
N VAL A 292 -19.31 4.32 0.20
CA VAL A 292 -18.03 4.20 -0.52
C VAL A 292 -17.83 2.76 -1.02
N LEU A 293 -17.65 2.59 -2.33
CA LEU A 293 -17.37 1.31 -2.98
C LEU A 293 -15.90 1.29 -3.41
N ALA A 294 -15.12 0.38 -2.86
CA ALA A 294 -13.71 0.20 -3.17
C ALA A 294 -13.50 -1.12 -3.92
N TYR A 295 -12.92 -1.04 -5.12
CA TYR A 295 -12.64 -2.15 -6.02
C TYR A 295 -11.13 -2.34 -6.18
N ARG A 296 -10.64 -3.54 -5.88
CA ARG A 296 -9.26 -3.96 -6.17
C ARG A 296 -9.25 -4.76 -7.46
N LEU A 297 -8.55 -4.27 -8.48
CA LEU A 297 -8.40 -4.98 -9.76
C LEU A 297 -7.23 -5.95 -9.67
N ILE A 298 -7.54 -7.23 -9.80
CA ILE A 298 -6.57 -8.33 -9.70
C ILE A 298 -6.63 -9.15 -10.97
N CYS A 299 -5.50 -9.29 -11.65
CA CYS A 299 -5.46 -10.17 -12.81
C CYS A 299 -5.38 -11.64 -12.38
N ARG A 300 -6.29 -12.48 -12.88
CA ARG A 300 -6.34 -13.91 -12.55
C ARG A 300 -5.10 -14.66 -13.02
N ASP A 301 -4.74 -15.73 -12.31
CA ASP A 301 -3.62 -16.61 -12.66
C ASP A 301 -2.33 -15.82 -12.89
N THR A 302 -2.13 -14.77 -12.08
CA THR A 302 -0.92 -13.97 -12.07
C THR A 302 -0.35 -13.87 -10.67
N VAL A 303 0.87 -13.35 -10.60
CA VAL A 303 1.54 -12.99 -9.35
C VAL A 303 0.67 -12.11 -8.45
N GLU A 304 -0.25 -11.31 -8.98
CA GLU A 304 -1.10 -10.43 -8.18
C GLU A 304 -2.11 -11.20 -7.33
N GLU A 305 -2.73 -12.24 -7.90
CA GLU A 305 -3.65 -13.13 -7.19
C GLU A 305 -2.89 -13.90 -6.10
N LYS A 306 -1.67 -14.37 -6.42
CA LYS A 306 -0.80 -15.04 -5.44
C LYS A 306 -0.35 -14.12 -4.31
N ILE A 307 -0.06 -12.85 -4.60
CA ILE A 307 0.23 -11.85 -3.56
C ILE A 307 -0.99 -11.65 -2.65
N LEU A 308 -2.19 -11.59 -3.22
CA LEU A 308 -3.42 -11.46 -2.43
C LEU A 308 -3.68 -12.70 -1.54
N GLU A 309 -3.46 -13.90 -2.07
CA GLU A 309 -3.54 -15.15 -1.32
C GLU A 309 -2.56 -15.17 -0.15
N LEU A 310 -1.29 -14.83 -0.40
CA LEU A 310 -0.25 -14.74 0.63
C LEU A 310 -0.59 -13.68 1.69
N GLN A 311 -1.15 -12.53 1.28
CA GLN A 311 -1.59 -11.50 2.23
C GLN A 311 -2.74 -11.99 3.11
N ARG A 312 -3.68 -12.77 2.58
CA ARG A 312 -4.78 -13.37 3.36
C ARG A 312 -4.24 -14.38 4.36
N GLN A 313 -3.44 -15.34 3.89
CA GLN A 313 -2.80 -16.35 4.75
C GLN A 313 -1.99 -15.70 5.88
N LYS A 314 -1.22 -14.66 5.57
CA LYS A 314 -0.43 -13.95 6.57
C LYS A 314 -1.26 -13.06 7.48
N ARG A 315 -2.40 -12.51 7.03
CA ARG A 315 -3.34 -11.80 7.92
C ARG A 315 -3.94 -12.73 8.95
N ASP A 316 -4.40 -13.90 8.52
CA ASP A 316 -4.99 -14.90 9.41
C ASP A 316 -3.95 -15.40 10.43
N LEU A 317 -2.68 -15.53 10.00
CA LEU A 317 -1.56 -15.86 10.88
C LEU A 317 -1.12 -14.68 11.78
N ALA A 318 -1.18 -13.43 11.30
CA ALA A 318 -0.77 -12.23 12.01
C ALA A 318 -1.79 -11.78 13.07
N ASP A 319 -3.07 -12.13 12.89
CA ASP A 319 -4.09 -12.04 13.92
C ASP A 319 -3.88 -13.11 15.02
N ALA A 320 -3.18 -14.20 14.73
CA ALA A 320 -2.77 -15.23 15.71
C ALA A 320 -1.39 -14.97 16.35
N ILE A 321 -0.45 -14.33 15.65
CA ILE A 321 0.93 -14.12 16.11
C ILE A 321 1.41 -12.74 15.64
N VAL A 322 1.66 -11.84 16.60
CA VAL A 322 2.07 -10.44 16.39
C VAL A 322 3.22 -10.28 15.37
N ARG A 323 2.82 -9.90 14.14
CA ARG A 323 3.34 -8.87 13.21
C ARG A 323 4.85 -8.73 13.04
N THR A 324 5.34 -9.24 11.90
CA THR A 324 6.59 -8.86 11.21
C THR A 324 6.29 -8.71 9.73
N ASP A 325 6.24 -7.48 9.20
CA ASP A 325 5.99 -7.33 7.74
C ASP A 325 6.69 -6.15 7.05
N ASP A 326 7.86 -5.76 7.54
CA ASP A 326 8.80 -4.94 6.74
C ASP A 326 9.66 -5.83 5.82
N GLY A 327 9.08 -6.95 5.39
CA GLY A 327 9.76 -7.95 4.61
C GLY A 327 8.95 -9.20 4.37
N MET A 328 7.74 -9.11 3.81
CA MET A 328 7.19 -10.26 3.07
C MET A 328 8.27 -10.83 2.12
N MET A 329 9.07 -9.94 1.53
CA MET A 329 10.27 -10.22 0.72
C MET A 329 11.52 -10.69 1.50
N LYS A 330 11.66 -10.39 2.81
CA LYS A 330 12.78 -10.86 3.65
C LYS A 330 12.50 -12.22 4.29
N HIS A 331 11.22 -12.56 4.44
CA HIS A 331 10.73 -13.83 4.96
C HIS A 331 10.17 -14.74 3.85
N LEU A 332 10.41 -14.38 2.59
CA LEU A 332 9.94 -15.15 1.45
C LEU A 332 10.73 -16.47 1.43
N THR A 333 10.03 -17.57 1.60
CA THR A 333 10.62 -18.90 1.55
C THR A 333 10.81 -19.34 0.09
N LYS A 334 11.56 -20.43 -0.11
CA LYS A 334 11.67 -21.04 -1.43
C LYS A 334 10.29 -21.53 -1.92
N GLU A 335 9.46 -22.05 -1.02
CA GLU A 335 8.09 -22.50 -1.32
C GLU A 335 7.19 -21.32 -1.73
N ASP A 336 7.29 -20.18 -1.04
CA ASP A 336 6.57 -18.96 -1.43
C ASP A 336 6.98 -18.50 -2.83
N LEU A 337 8.27 -18.57 -3.15
CA LEU A 337 8.78 -18.20 -4.47
C LEU A 337 8.28 -19.14 -5.56
N GLU A 338 8.29 -20.45 -5.31
CA GLU A 338 7.74 -21.45 -6.23
C GLU A 338 6.24 -21.27 -6.42
N SER A 339 5.50 -20.88 -5.38
CA SER A 339 4.06 -20.58 -5.47
C SER A 339 3.78 -19.29 -6.26
N LEU A 340 4.57 -18.23 -6.04
CA LEU A 340 4.42 -16.94 -6.74
C LEU A 340 4.73 -17.04 -8.24
N LEU A 341 5.67 -17.92 -8.61
CA LEU A 341 6.08 -18.18 -9.99
C LEU A 341 5.38 -19.41 -10.59
N GLY A 342 4.52 -20.07 -9.80
CA GLY A 342 3.88 -21.35 -10.03
C GLY A 342 2.94 -21.39 -11.21
#